data_AF-B1BXJ8-F1
#
_entry.id   AF-B1BXJ8-F1
#
_cell.length_a   1.000
_cell.length_b   1.000
_cell.length_c   1.000
_cell.angle_alpha   90.00
_cell.angle_beta   90.00
_cell.angle_gamma   90.00
#
_symmetry.space_group_name_H-M   'P 1'
#
loop_
_entity.id
_entity.type
_entity.pdbx_description
1 polymer ?
#
loop_
_entity_poly.entity_id
_entity_poly.type
_entity_poly.pdbx_seq_one_letter_code
_entity_poly.pdbx_strand_id
1 'polypeptide(L)'
;MSIIKKVKLKEEEIKEVKIMKIKRYMDIKNYLVSIYGLVNPNGEHQVNPIGAKVAYSTLLEIESELIGIELTYGDIDINNVFNNRYSNFTEEFILKTSNNTAYMYKDYEKLKSLEELEVVYPIEKRKARVLELESDIAKLVEITVKLEKINKPLASKNYKEIETKRAELNSLLETIEGLKTEKELKFKIFSYADMDLKETKNKVEEYRIYLEKLLRKMGEE
;
A
#
# COMPACT_ATOMS: atom_id res chain seq x y z
N MET A 1 19.40 -14.89 46.05
CA MET A 1 18.34 -14.63 45.04
C MET A 1 18.95 -14.83 43.66
N SER A 2 18.59 -15.90 42.95
CA SER A 2 19.28 -16.32 41.71
C SER A 2 18.85 -15.49 40.50
N ILE A 3 19.80 -15.21 39.61
CA ILE A 3 19.67 -14.50 38.33
C ILE A 3 18.54 -15.11 37.47
N ILE A 4 18.27 -16.40 37.65
CA ILE A 4 17.20 -17.15 36.97
C ILE A 4 15.79 -16.59 37.27
N LYS A 5 15.55 -16.03 38.46
CA LYS A 5 14.27 -15.35 38.76
C LYS A 5 14.15 -13.98 38.08
N LYS A 6 15.28 -13.31 37.76
CA LYS A 6 15.26 -12.03 37.03
C LYS A 6 15.08 -12.21 35.52
N VAL A 7 15.49 -13.35 34.96
CA VAL A 7 15.26 -13.69 33.54
C VAL A 7 13.78 -14.06 33.32
N LYS A 8 13.19 -14.87 34.22
CA LYS A 8 11.75 -15.20 34.19
C LYS A 8 10.79 -14.04 34.47
N LEU A 9 11.28 -12.89 34.94
CA LEU A 9 10.48 -11.68 35.13
C LEU A 9 10.69 -10.66 33.98
N LYS A 10 11.63 -10.91 33.07
CA LYS A 10 11.90 -10.07 31.89
C LYS A 10 11.40 -10.69 30.59
N GLU A 11 11.22 -12.00 30.56
CA GLU A 11 10.42 -12.68 29.55
C GLU A 11 8.94 -12.58 29.96
N GLU A 12 8.17 -11.81 29.20
CA GLU A 12 6.70 -11.88 29.12
C GLU A 12 5.84 -11.06 30.12
N GLU A 13 6.22 -9.80 30.36
CA GLU A 13 5.23 -8.70 30.23
C GLU A 13 5.30 -8.13 28.80
N ILE A 14 5.39 -9.01 27.80
CA ILE A 14 4.87 -8.65 26.49
C ILE A 14 3.38 -8.66 26.73
N LYS A 15 2.77 -7.47 26.93
CA LYS A 15 1.32 -7.34 26.76
C LYS A 15 1.03 -8.02 25.43
N GLU A 16 0.41 -9.19 25.44
CA GLU A 16 -0.24 -9.73 24.25
C GLU A 16 -1.21 -8.63 23.84
N VAL A 17 -0.78 -7.80 22.89
CA VAL A 17 -1.67 -6.87 22.23
C VAL A 17 -2.63 -7.78 21.52
N LYS A 18 -3.82 -7.95 22.10
CA LYS A 18 -4.86 -8.80 21.54
C LYS A 18 -5.29 -8.17 20.23
N ILE A 19 -4.64 -8.59 19.14
CA ILE A 19 -4.90 -8.05 17.81
C ILE A 19 -6.35 -8.38 17.47
N MET A 20 -7.09 -7.37 17.02
CA MET A 20 -8.47 -7.52 16.58
C MET A 20 -8.52 -8.56 15.44
N LYS A 21 -9.51 -9.46 15.46
CA LYS A 21 -9.76 -10.34 14.32
C LYS A 21 -10.35 -9.53 13.18
N ILE A 22 -9.92 -9.74 11.94
CA ILE A 22 -10.45 -9.02 10.76
C ILE A 22 -11.97 -9.17 10.62
N LYS A 23 -12.54 -10.32 10.99
CA LYS A 23 -13.99 -10.49 11.05
C LYS A 23 -14.66 -9.43 11.94
N ARG A 24 -14.10 -9.13 13.12
CA ARG A 24 -14.62 -8.10 14.02
C ARG A 24 -14.52 -6.71 13.39
N TYR A 25 -13.42 -6.41 12.69
CA TYR A 25 -13.30 -5.16 11.95
C TYR A 25 -14.40 -5.00 10.88
N MET A 26 -14.69 -6.06 10.13
CA MET A 26 -15.78 -6.06 9.15
C MET A 26 -17.16 -5.90 9.81
N ASP A 27 -17.39 -6.54 10.96
CA ASP A 27 -18.62 -6.37 11.74
C ASP A 27 -18.78 -4.92 12.21
N ILE A 28 -17.69 -4.25 12.61
CA ILE A 28 -17.69 -2.82 12.96
C ILE A 28 -18.10 -1.97 11.74
N LYS A 29 -17.52 -2.21 10.56
CA LYS A 29 -17.91 -1.48 9.33
C LYS A 29 -19.39 -1.65 9.00
N ASN A 30 -19.91 -2.88 9.11
CA ASN A 30 -21.32 -3.15 8.90
C ASN A 30 -22.21 -2.45 9.95
N TYR A 31 -21.77 -2.44 11.20
CA TYR A 31 -22.47 -1.75 12.28
C TYR A 31 -22.57 -0.24 12.01
N LEU A 32 -21.46 0.41 11.63
CA LEU A 32 -21.45 1.84 11.27
C LEU A 32 -22.46 2.17 10.17
N VAL A 33 -22.56 1.32 9.14
CA VAL A 33 -23.58 1.47 8.09
C VAL A 33 -24.99 1.30 8.66
N SER A 34 -25.20 0.30 9.52
CA SER A 34 -26.53 0.01 10.09
C SER A 34 -27.10 1.13 10.96
N ILE A 35 -26.23 1.89 11.65
CA ILE A 35 -26.65 3.00 12.51
C ILE A 35 -26.69 4.35 11.79
N TYR A 36 -26.41 4.39 10.48
CA TYR A 36 -26.37 5.64 9.70
C TYR A 36 -27.64 6.47 9.86
N GLY A 37 -28.82 5.82 9.92
CA GLY A 37 -30.09 6.51 10.13
C GLY A 37 -30.21 7.24 11.48
N LEU A 38 -29.51 6.79 12.52
CA LEU A 38 -29.50 7.42 13.85
C LEU A 38 -28.54 8.61 13.94
N VAL A 39 -27.52 8.63 13.08
CA VAL A 39 -26.44 9.64 13.08
C VAL A 39 -26.52 10.61 11.91
N ASN A 40 -27.54 10.47 11.05
CA ASN A 40 -27.75 11.34 9.92
C ASN A 40 -28.35 12.68 10.39
N PRO A 41 -27.63 13.82 10.25
CA PRO A 41 -28.12 15.12 10.68
C PRO A 41 -29.41 15.56 9.97
N ASN A 42 -29.65 15.07 8.76
CA ASN A 42 -30.86 15.38 7.99
C ASN A 42 -32.07 14.53 8.42
N GLY A 43 -31.86 13.55 9.30
CA GLY A 43 -32.87 12.64 9.84
C GLY A 43 -33.26 12.95 11.29
N GLU A 44 -32.95 14.14 11.81
CA GLU A 44 -33.17 14.55 13.22
C GLU A 44 -34.61 14.40 13.74
N HIS A 45 -35.58 14.00 12.91
CA HIS A 45 -36.97 13.83 13.31
C HIS A 45 -37.26 12.33 13.51
N GLN A 46 -37.44 11.93 14.79
CA GLN A 46 -37.85 10.60 15.29
C GLN A 46 -36.75 9.63 15.76
N VAL A 47 -35.56 10.10 16.14
CA VAL A 47 -34.57 9.21 16.78
C VAL A 47 -35.08 8.75 18.15
N ASN A 48 -35.25 7.44 18.33
CA ASN A 48 -35.64 6.84 19.61
C ASN A 48 -34.50 6.97 20.63
N PRO A 49 -34.71 7.62 21.80
CA PRO A 49 -33.67 7.81 22.81
C PRO A 49 -33.00 6.51 23.29
N ILE A 50 -33.78 5.43 23.42
CA ILE A 50 -33.25 4.11 23.81
C ILE A 50 -32.28 3.60 22.74
N GLY A 51 -32.67 3.72 21.47
CA GLY A 51 -31.82 3.34 20.33
C GLY A 51 -30.54 4.15 20.25
N ALA A 52 -30.63 5.47 20.47
CA ALA A 52 -29.46 6.36 20.50
C ALA A 52 -28.50 6.01 21.66
N LYS A 53 -29.03 5.68 22.84
CA LYS A 53 -28.23 5.31 24.02
C LYS A 53 -27.48 4.00 23.81
N VAL A 54 -28.17 2.97 23.31
CA VAL A 54 -27.55 1.68 22.95
C VAL A 54 -26.47 1.89 21.89
N ALA A 55 -26.74 2.69 20.87
CA ALA A 55 -25.78 2.94 19.81
C ALA A 55 -24.53 3.68 20.31
N TYR A 56 -24.72 4.68 21.17
CA TYR A 56 -23.64 5.43 21.81
C TYR A 56 -22.74 4.53 22.68
N SER A 57 -23.32 3.71 23.56
CA SER A 57 -22.56 2.77 24.39
C SER A 57 -21.75 1.78 23.54
N THR A 58 -22.35 1.27 22.47
CA THR A 58 -21.66 0.36 21.53
C THR A 58 -20.49 1.05 20.83
N LEU A 59 -20.62 2.34 20.46
CA LEU A 59 -19.53 3.08 19.83
C LEU A 59 -18.36 3.33 20.78
N LEU A 60 -18.59 3.54 22.08
CA LEU A 60 -17.52 3.64 23.09
C LEU A 60 -16.70 2.34 23.20
N GLU A 61 -17.38 1.19 23.16
CA GLU A 61 -16.72 -0.11 23.14
C GLU A 61 -15.88 -0.29 21.87
N ILE A 62 -16.45 0.04 20.71
CA ILE A 62 -15.76 -0.05 19.42
C ILE A 62 -14.54 0.90 19.36
N GLU A 63 -14.66 2.14 19.83
CA GLU A 63 -13.56 3.11 19.91
C GLU A 63 -12.39 2.53 20.73
N SER A 64 -12.71 1.93 21.88
CA SER A 64 -11.74 1.27 22.75
C SER A 64 -11.08 0.05 22.08
N GLU A 65 -11.83 -0.71 21.27
CA GLU A 65 -11.28 -1.82 20.50
C GLU A 65 -10.35 -1.36 19.38
N LEU A 66 -10.61 -0.21 18.75
CA LEU A 66 -9.84 0.30 17.61
C LEU A 66 -8.61 1.13 18.01
N ILE A 67 -8.55 1.67 19.23
CA ILE A 67 -7.51 2.62 19.64
C ILE A 67 -6.09 2.08 19.44
N GLY A 68 -5.87 0.79 19.74
CA GLY A 68 -4.56 0.14 19.63
C GLY A 68 -4.30 -0.58 18.31
N ILE A 69 -5.22 -0.51 17.34
CA ILE A 69 -5.06 -1.20 16.05
C ILE A 69 -4.28 -0.31 15.10
N GLU A 70 -3.14 -0.80 14.63
CA GLU A 70 -2.28 -0.13 13.66
C GLU A 70 -1.82 -1.13 12.60
N LEU A 71 -1.55 -0.61 11.40
CA LEU A 71 -0.96 -1.38 10.31
C LEU A 71 0.54 -1.09 10.25
N THR A 72 1.33 -2.13 10.03
CA THR A 72 2.79 -2.00 9.96
C THR A 72 3.25 -2.09 8.51
N TYR A 73 3.82 -1.01 7.98
CA TYR A 73 4.37 -0.99 6.62
C TYR A 73 5.45 -2.05 6.38
N GLY A 74 6.31 -2.27 7.39
CA GLY A 74 7.40 -3.25 7.33
C GLY A 74 6.93 -4.67 7.05
N ASP A 75 5.77 -5.05 7.61
CA ASP A 75 5.26 -6.42 7.64
C ASP A 75 4.63 -6.89 6.32
N ILE A 76 4.51 -6.02 5.32
CA ILE A 76 3.87 -6.36 4.06
C ILE A 76 4.83 -7.12 3.14
N ASP A 77 4.52 -8.37 2.85
CA ASP A 77 5.02 -9.08 1.68
C ASP A 77 4.05 -8.92 0.51
N ILE A 78 4.51 -8.25 -0.55
CA ILE A 78 3.74 -8.01 -1.77
C ILE A 78 3.33 -9.33 -2.44
N ASN A 79 4.20 -10.34 -2.40
CA ASN A 79 3.90 -11.65 -2.97
C ASN A 79 2.79 -12.36 -2.19
N ASN A 80 2.70 -12.18 -0.88
CA ASN A 80 1.57 -12.70 -0.12
C ASN A 80 0.28 -12.04 -0.56
N VAL A 81 0.24 -10.70 -0.53
CA VAL A 81 -0.94 -9.91 -0.90
C VAL A 81 -1.45 -10.24 -2.31
N PHE A 82 -0.59 -10.25 -3.33
CA PHE A 82 -1.07 -10.50 -4.70
C PHE A 82 -1.38 -11.97 -5.01
N ASN A 83 -0.87 -12.91 -4.22
CA ASN A 83 -1.23 -14.33 -4.35
C ASN A 83 -2.34 -14.74 -3.36
N ASN A 84 -3.08 -13.79 -2.78
CA ASN A 84 -4.17 -14.02 -1.83
C ASN A 84 -3.75 -14.84 -0.59
N ARG A 85 -2.54 -14.61 -0.09
CA ARG A 85 -1.99 -15.21 1.13
C ARG A 85 -1.67 -14.13 2.16
N TYR A 86 -1.62 -14.50 3.43
CA TYR A 86 -1.20 -13.62 4.51
C TYR A 86 -0.52 -14.43 5.61
N SER A 87 0.36 -13.76 6.33
CA SER A 87 1.17 -14.27 7.43
C SER A 87 1.02 -13.41 8.70
N ASN A 88 0.49 -12.20 8.56
CA ASN A 88 0.28 -11.25 9.64
C ASN A 88 -1.04 -10.47 9.46
N PHE A 89 -1.40 -9.72 10.50
CA PHE A 89 -2.63 -8.92 10.53
C PHE A 89 -2.69 -7.85 9.43
N THR A 90 -1.58 -7.17 9.13
CA THR A 90 -1.55 -6.11 8.10
C THR A 90 -1.90 -6.68 6.73
N GLU A 91 -1.30 -7.81 6.36
CA GLU A 91 -1.59 -8.51 5.11
C GLU A 91 -3.03 -9.04 5.06
N GLU A 92 -3.51 -9.62 6.16
CA GLU A 92 -4.90 -10.09 6.25
C GLU A 92 -5.88 -8.92 6.10
N PHE A 93 -5.58 -7.77 6.74
CA PHE A 93 -6.37 -6.55 6.64
C PHE A 93 -6.44 -6.08 5.20
N ILE A 94 -5.30 -5.88 4.53
CA ILE A 94 -5.24 -5.47 3.12
C ILE A 94 -6.13 -6.37 2.26
N LEU A 95 -5.98 -7.68 2.37
CA LEU A 95 -6.72 -8.64 1.53
C LEU A 95 -8.24 -8.63 1.74
N LYS A 96 -8.69 -8.33 2.95
CA LYS A 96 -10.10 -8.45 3.33
C LYS A 96 -10.86 -7.13 3.28
N THR A 97 -10.16 -6.01 3.35
CA THR A 97 -10.77 -4.67 3.41
C THR A 97 -10.50 -3.85 2.15
N SER A 98 -9.38 -4.08 1.47
CA SER A 98 -8.95 -3.26 0.33
C SER A 98 -9.27 -3.95 -0.99
N ASN A 99 -10.34 -3.51 -1.66
CA ASN A 99 -10.66 -3.92 -3.04
C ASN A 99 -9.65 -3.40 -4.09
N ASN A 100 -8.67 -2.60 -3.69
CA ASN A 100 -7.79 -1.86 -4.60
C ASN A 100 -6.61 -2.66 -5.17
N THR A 101 -6.33 -3.86 -4.66
CA THR A 101 -5.21 -4.68 -5.15
C THR A 101 -5.41 -5.13 -6.61
N ALA A 102 -6.66 -5.30 -7.06
CA ALA A 102 -6.97 -5.70 -8.44
C ALA A 102 -6.42 -4.69 -9.49
N TYR A 103 -6.53 -3.38 -9.22
CA TYR A 103 -6.04 -2.34 -10.14
C TYR A 103 -4.52 -2.26 -10.21
N MET A 104 -3.84 -2.85 -9.23
CA MET A 104 -2.38 -2.84 -9.12
C MET A 104 -1.72 -4.12 -9.62
N TYR A 105 -2.52 -5.12 -10.03
CA TYR A 105 -2.00 -6.42 -10.47
C TYR A 105 -1.06 -6.30 -11.66
N LYS A 106 -1.33 -5.35 -12.58
CA LYS A 106 -0.43 -5.07 -13.72
C LYS A 106 0.95 -4.61 -13.30
N ASP A 107 1.05 -3.80 -12.24
CA ASP A 107 2.33 -3.34 -11.72
C ASP A 107 3.06 -4.49 -10.99
N TYR A 108 2.31 -5.38 -10.33
CA TYR A 108 2.85 -6.61 -9.77
C TYR A 108 3.39 -7.59 -10.83
N GLU A 109 2.70 -7.77 -11.96
CA GLU A 109 3.19 -8.61 -13.06
C GLU A 109 4.50 -8.08 -13.67
N LYS A 110 4.65 -6.75 -13.77
CA LYS A 110 5.93 -6.14 -14.17
C LYS A 110 7.04 -6.45 -13.18
N LEU A 111 6.75 -6.48 -11.87
CA LEU A 111 7.76 -6.86 -10.88
C LEU A 111 8.20 -8.31 -11.05
N LYS A 112 7.26 -9.24 -11.26
CA LYS A 112 7.61 -10.64 -11.55
C LYS A 112 8.50 -10.78 -12.78
N SER A 113 8.18 -10.08 -13.86
CA SER A 113 9.02 -10.15 -15.07
C SER A 113 10.40 -9.55 -14.85
N LEU A 114 10.54 -8.54 -13.98
CA LEU A 114 11.83 -7.99 -13.59
C LEU A 114 12.63 -8.93 -12.68
N GLU A 115 11.98 -9.67 -11.78
CA GLU A 115 12.61 -10.73 -10.97
C GLU A 115 13.14 -11.86 -11.86
N GLU A 116 12.35 -12.33 -12.82
CA GLU A 116 12.77 -13.31 -13.82
C GLU A 116 13.94 -12.78 -14.67
N LEU A 117 13.86 -11.51 -15.07
CA LEU A 117 14.93 -10.84 -15.82
C LEU A 117 16.21 -10.71 -14.99
N GLU A 118 16.12 -10.50 -13.68
CA GLU A 118 17.29 -10.43 -12.80
C GLU A 118 18.07 -11.76 -12.77
N VAL A 119 17.38 -12.90 -12.89
CA VAL A 119 18.02 -14.22 -12.95
C VAL A 119 18.81 -14.41 -14.24
N VAL A 120 18.23 -14.04 -15.39
CA VAL A 120 18.86 -14.27 -16.71
C VAL A 120 19.79 -13.14 -17.14
N TYR A 121 19.50 -11.90 -16.74
CA TYR A 121 20.26 -10.70 -17.08
C TYR A 121 20.29 -9.69 -15.91
N PRO A 122 21.18 -9.92 -14.92
CA PRO A 122 21.25 -9.13 -13.70
C PRO A 122 21.42 -7.62 -13.90
N ILE A 123 20.94 -6.83 -12.94
CA ILE A 123 20.96 -5.36 -12.99
C ILE A 123 22.37 -4.80 -13.22
N GLU A 124 23.40 -5.41 -12.64
CA GLU A 124 24.78 -4.95 -12.80
C GLU A 124 25.28 -5.14 -14.24
N LYS A 125 24.87 -6.22 -14.91
CA LYS A 125 25.16 -6.42 -16.34
C LYS A 125 24.38 -5.42 -17.20
N ARG A 126 23.12 -5.16 -16.86
CA ARG A 126 22.29 -4.15 -17.55
C ARG A 126 22.89 -2.75 -17.44
N LYS A 127 23.35 -2.35 -16.25
CA LYS A 127 24.06 -1.08 -16.04
C LYS A 127 25.37 -0.99 -16.82
N ALA A 128 26.16 -2.05 -16.85
CA ALA A 128 27.37 -2.09 -17.67
C ALA A 128 27.05 -1.90 -19.16
N ARG A 129 26.01 -2.57 -19.65
CA ARG A 129 25.55 -2.45 -21.03
C ARG A 129 25.04 -1.05 -21.37
N VAL A 130 24.35 -0.38 -20.44
CA VAL A 130 23.93 1.02 -20.58
C VAL A 130 25.15 1.91 -20.84
N LEU A 131 26.22 1.78 -20.04
CA LEU A 131 27.43 2.58 -20.21
C LEU A 131 28.14 2.30 -21.55
N GLU A 132 28.17 1.03 -21.98
CA GLU A 132 28.69 0.66 -23.31
C GLU A 132 27.89 1.33 -24.43
N LEU A 133 26.55 1.22 -24.38
CA LEU A 133 25.66 1.81 -25.38
C LEU A 133 25.78 3.32 -25.44
N GLU A 134 25.88 4.01 -24.30
CA GLU A 134 26.11 5.45 -24.25
C GLU A 134 27.43 5.84 -24.94
N SER A 135 28.52 5.11 -24.66
CA SER A 135 29.83 5.36 -25.29
C SER A 135 29.79 5.10 -26.80
N ASP A 136 29.17 3.98 -27.22
CA ASP A 136 29.02 3.60 -28.62
C ASP A 136 28.19 4.62 -29.40
N ILE A 137 27.03 5.02 -28.86
CA ILE A 137 26.15 6.01 -29.46
C ILE A 137 26.90 7.34 -29.61
N ALA A 138 27.62 7.79 -28.58
CA ALA A 138 28.39 9.04 -28.64
C ALA A 138 29.43 9.03 -29.78
N LYS A 139 30.22 7.95 -29.88
CA LYS A 139 31.21 7.79 -30.97
C LYS A 139 30.54 7.72 -32.34
N LEU A 140 29.45 6.96 -32.46
CA LEU A 140 28.75 6.77 -33.72
C LEU A 140 28.09 8.06 -34.19
N VAL A 141 27.53 8.86 -33.28
CA VAL A 141 27.02 10.21 -33.57
C VAL A 141 28.13 11.12 -34.10
N GLU A 142 29.30 11.15 -33.44
CA GLU A 142 30.43 11.98 -33.87
C GLU A 142 30.90 11.62 -35.28
N ILE A 143 31.03 10.32 -35.57
CA ILE A 143 31.40 9.82 -36.90
C ILE A 143 30.33 10.19 -37.94
N THR A 144 29.05 10.05 -37.59
CA THR A 144 27.92 10.31 -38.50
C THR A 144 27.87 11.78 -38.92
N VAL A 145 28.08 12.71 -37.99
CA VAL A 145 28.13 14.15 -38.27
C VAL A 145 29.25 14.49 -39.27
N LYS A 146 30.42 13.85 -39.14
CA LYS A 146 31.53 14.02 -40.10
C LYS A 146 31.18 13.43 -41.47
N LEU A 147 30.55 12.26 -41.49
CA LEU A 147 30.15 11.56 -42.73
C LEU A 147 29.02 12.25 -43.47
N GLU A 148 28.18 13.04 -42.81
CA GLU A 148 27.02 13.69 -43.43
C GLU A 148 27.40 14.62 -44.59
N LYS A 149 28.59 15.22 -44.52
CA LYS A 149 29.17 16.09 -45.56
C LYS A 149 29.93 15.33 -46.66
N ILE A 150 30.28 14.07 -46.42
CA ILE A 150 31.21 13.29 -47.27
C ILE A 150 30.49 12.12 -47.95
N ASN A 151 29.68 11.37 -47.20
CA ASN A 151 28.99 10.16 -47.63
C ASN A 151 27.63 10.05 -46.93
N LYS A 152 26.61 10.69 -47.54
CA LYS A 152 25.23 10.69 -47.04
C LYS A 152 24.62 9.30 -46.89
N PRO A 153 24.79 8.34 -47.83
CA PRO A 153 24.30 6.97 -47.64
C PRO A 153 24.86 6.29 -46.39
N LEU A 154 26.16 6.44 -46.12
CA LEU A 154 26.78 5.85 -44.94
C LEU A 154 26.30 6.54 -43.65
N ALA A 155 26.15 7.87 -43.67
CA ALA A 155 25.55 8.61 -42.55
C ALA A 155 24.12 8.15 -42.26
N SER A 156 23.29 7.94 -43.29
CA SER A 156 21.93 7.42 -43.14
C SER A 156 21.90 6.01 -42.52
N LYS A 157 22.85 5.15 -42.88
CA LYS A 157 23.00 3.83 -42.25
C LYS A 157 23.33 3.96 -40.76
N ASN A 158 24.27 4.83 -40.40
CA ASN A 158 24.63 5.06 -39.00
C ASN A 158 23.47 5.63 -38.19
N TYR A 159 22.65 6.54 -38.75
CA TYR A 159 21.46 7.04 -38.06
C TYR A 159 20.50 5.90 -37.67
N LYS A 160 20.27 4.93 -38.57
CA LYS A 160 19.44 3.76 -38.24
C LYS A 160 20.03 2.91 -37.12
N GLU A 161 21.36 2.75 -37.11
CA GLU A 161 22.06 2.02 -36.05
C GLU A 161 22.00 2.77 -34.71
N ILE A 162 22.17 4.09 -34.71
CA ILE A 162 22.00 4.95 -33.53
C ILE A 162 20.60 4.78 -32.95
N GLU A 163 19.55 4.84 -33.77
CA GLU A 163 18.17 4.67 -33.31
C GLU A 163 17.91 3.28 -32.72
N THR A 164 18.50 2.24 -33.33
CA THR A 164 18.41 0.87 -32.80
C THR A 164 19.09 0.76 -31.42
N LYS A 165 20.30 1.31 -31.28
CA LYS A 165 21.03 1.33 -30.01
C LYS A 165 20.32 2.17 -28.95
N ARG A 166 19.68 3.28 -29.33
CA ARG A 166 18.85 4.10 -28.44
C ARG A 166 17.60 3.36 -27.96
N ALA A 167 16.96 2.58 -28.83
CA ALA A 167 15.83 1.75 -28.43
C ALA A 167 16.26 0.67 -27.41
N GLU A 168 17.40 0.01 -27.63
CA GLU A 168 18.00 -0.92 -26.65
C GLU A 168 18.31 -0.22 -25.32
N LEU A 169 18.97 0.94 -25.37
CA LEU A 169 19.31 1.75 -24.20
C LEU A 169 18.07 2.11 -23.37
N ASN A 170 17.03 2.64 -24.03
CA ASN A 170 15.79 3.03 -23.36
C ASN A 170 15.09 1.82 -22.72
N SER A 171 15.04 0.68 -23.43
CA SER A 171 14.48 -0.55 -22.87
C SER A 171 15.25 -1.01 -21.62
N LEU A 172 16.58 -0.94 -21.62
CA LEU A 172 17.38 -1.29 -20.45
C LEU A 172 17.11 -0.33 -19.28
N LEU A 173 17.06 0.98 -19.53
CA LEU A 173 16.76 1.99 -18.52
C LEU A 173 15.39 1.77 -17.89
N GLU A 174 14.36 1.47 -18.67
CA GLU A 174 13.02 1.14 -18.16
C GLU A 174 13.07 -0.07 -17.21
N THR A 175 13.85 -1.11 -17.54
CA THR A 175 13.98 -2.28 -16.65
C THR A 175 14.73 -1.98 -15.35
N ILE A 176 15.69 -1.05 -15.37
CA ILE A 176 16.42 -0.61 -14.18
C ILE A 176 15.53 0.25 -13.29
N GLU A 177 14.73 1.14 -13.89
CA GLU A 177 13.80 2.00 -13.16
C GLU A 177 12.62 1.24 -12.56
N GLY A 178 12.17 0.16 -13.21
CA GLY A 178 11.07 -0.69 -12.74
C GLY A 178 11.28 -1.29 -11.34
N LEU A 179 12.50 -1.32 -10.80
CA LEU A 179 12.77 -1.73 -9.42
C LEU A 179 12.25 -0.72 -8.38
N LYS A 180 12.05 0.55 -8.76
CA LYS A 180 11.36 1.53 -7.91
C LYS A 180 9.88 1.17 -7.73
N THR A 181 9.31 0.44 -8.70
CA THR A 181 7.91 0.02 -8.70
C THR A 181 7.57 -0.87 -7.50
N GLU A 182 8.50 -1.64 -6.93
CA GLU A 182 8.22 -2.50 -5.77
C GLU A 182 7.90 -1.67 -4.52
N LYS A 183 8.78 -0.70 -4.21
CA LYS A 183 8.58 0.21 -3.07
C LYS A 183 7.34 1.07 -3.26
N GLU A 184 7.13 1.57 -4.47
CA GLU A 184 5.94 2.36 -4.81
C GLU A 184 4.66 1.53 -4.67
N LEU A 185 4.68 0.29 -5.11
CA LEU A 185 3.55 -0.63 -5.02
C LEU A 185 3.22 -0.95 -3.55
N LYS A 186 4.23 -1.31 -2.75
CA LYS A 186 4.08 -1.54 -1.31
C LYS A 186 3.52 -0.31 -0.61
N PHE A 187 4.04 0.87 -0.93
CA PHE A 187 3.57 2.14 -0.38
C PHE A 187 2.11 2.43 -0.72
N LYS A 188 1.70 2.24 -1.98
CA LYS A 188 0.31 2.45 -2.42
C LYS A 188 -0.65 1.51 -1.69
N ILE A 189 -0.32 0.22 -1.60
CA ILE A 189 -1.15 -0.79 -0.91
C ILE A 189 -1.32 -0.42 0.56
N PHE A 190 -0.22 -0.13 1.25
CA PHE A 190 -0.26 0.27 2.65
C PHE A 190 -1.08 1.54 2.84
N SER A 191 -0.87 2.55 1.99
CA SER A 191 -1.56 3.83 2.10
C SER A 191 -3.08 3.71 1.97
N TYR A 192 -3.57 2.84 1.08
CA TYR A 192 -5.01 2.58 0.99
C TYR A 192 -5.57 1.86 2.21
N ALA A 193 -4.86 0.85 2.72
CA ALA A 193 -5.30 0.13 3.91
C ALA A 193 -5.28 1.01 5.16
N ASP A 194 -4.23 1.81 5.34
CA ASP A 194 -4.10 2.77 6.45
C ASP A 194 -5.19 3.85 6.39
N MET A 195 -5.52 4.33 5.18
CA MET A 195 -6.63 5.26 4.97
C MET A 195 -7.98 4.64 5.36
N ASP A 196 -8.28 3.39 4.96
CA ASP A 196 -9.53 2.71 5.34
C ASP A 196 -9.66 2.55 6.86
N LEU A 197 -8.56 2.18 7.53
CA LEU A 197 -8.52 2.06 8.99
C LEU A 197 -8.77 3.42 9.66
N LYS A 198 -8.07 4.47 9.22
CA LYS A 198 -8.25 5.83 9.75
C LYS A 198 -9.67 6.35 9.52
N GLU A 199 -10.23 6.15 8.34
CA GLU A 199 -11.60 6.56 8.04
C GLU A 199 -12.61 5.85 8.95
N THR A 200 -12.41 4.56 9.21
CA THR A 200 -13.26 3.79 10.13
C THR A 200 -13.15 4.32 11.56
N LYS A 201 -11.94 4.61 12.06
CA LYS A 201 -11.73 5.24 13.37
C LYS A 201 -12.43 6.60 13.49
N ASN A 202 -12.23 7.45 12.49
CA ASN A 202 -12.83 8.79 12.45
C ASN A 202 -14.36 8.71 12.43
N LYS A 203 -14.95 7.80 11.65
CA LYS A 203 -16.40 7.59 11.62
C LYS A 203 -16.98 7.17 12.97
N VAL A 204 -16.30 6.27 13.68
CA VAL A 204 -16.71 5.87 15.04
C VAL A 204 -16.74 7.09 15.96
N GLU A 205 -15.68 7.89 15.96
CA GLU A 205 -15.56 9.10 16.78
C GLU A 205 -16.65 10.13 16.42
N GLU A 206 -16.83 10.43 15.13
CA GLU A 206 -17.83 11.36 14.64
C GLU A 206 -19.25 10.95 15.06
N TYR A 207 -19.60 9.67 14.87
CA TYR A 207 -20.91 9.13 15.24
C TYR A 207 -21.12 9.16 16.75
N ARG A 208 -20.08 8.85 17.53
CA ARG A 208 -20.11 8.92 19.00
C ARG A 208 -20.38 10.34 19.47
N ILE A 209 -19.63 11.31 18.98
CA ILE A 209 -19.78 12.74 19.32
C ILE A 209 -21.18 13.24 18.95
N TYR A 210 -21.70 12.82 17.79
CA TYR A 210 -23.05 13.21 17.36
C TYR A 210 -24.12 12.66 18.32
N LEU A 211 -24.08 11.36 18.64
CA LEU A 211 -25.06 10.75 19.55
C LEU A 211 -24.95 11.30 20.97
N GLU A 212 -23.74 11.61 21.47
CA GLU A 212 -23.55 12.28 22.76
C GLU A 212 -24.28 13.62 22.82
N LYS A 213 -24.12 14.45 21.78
CA LYS A 213 -24.82 15.74 21.65
C LYS A 213 -26.33 15.56 21.55
N LEU A 214 -26.80 14.53 20.85
CA LEU A 214 -28.22 14.25 20.70
C LEU A 214 -28.85 13.81 22.04
N LEU A 215 -28.21 12.89 22.77
CA LEU A 215 -28.66 12.42 24.09
C LEU A 215 -28.72 13.57 25.11
N ARG A 216 -27.70 14.45 25.10
CA ARG A 216 -27.71 15.71 25.87
C ARG A 216 -28.94 16.57 25.61
N LYS A 217 -29.28 16.79 24.33
CA LYS A 217 -30.46 17.57 23.95
C LYS A 217 -31.78 16.92 24.40
N MET A 218 -31.81 15.59 24.48
CA MET A 218 -33.00 14.83 24.91
C MET A 218 -33.13 14.70 26.44
N GLY A 219 -32.11 15.09 27.21
CA GLY A 219 -32.11 14.95 28.67
C GLY A 219 -31.81 13.54 29.18
N GLU A 220 -31.08 12.74 28.40
CA GLU A 220 -30.88 11.29 28.61
C GLU A 220 -29.43 10.90 28.96
N GLU A 221 -28.60 11.87 29.38
CA GLU A 221 -27.25 11.64 29.92
C GLU A 221 -27.26 10.83 31.22
#